data_AF-A0A0F9L5I0-F1
#
_entry.id   AF-A0A0F9L5I0-F1
#
_cell.length_a   1.000
_cell.length_b   1.000
_cell.length_c   1.000
_cell.angle_alpha   90.00
_cell.angle_beta   90.00
_cell.angle_gamma   90.00
#
_symmetry.space_group_name_H-M   'P 1'
#
loop_
_entity.id
_entity.type
_entity.pdbx_description
1 polymer ?
#
loop_
_entity_poly.entity_id
_entity_poly.type
_entity_poly.pdbx_seq_one_letter_code
_entity_poly.pdbx_strand_id
1 'polypeptide(L)'
;MPDELLNREMSAKHINALVKHGLEVFEETLRRNLENFMQDGFLPFTEPLRGEERKAFLLSPAAPQQAVEMMSSQETAARGQGVELMEEILEARQSNGQQAS
;
A
#
# COMPACT_ATOMS: atom_id res chain seq x y z
N MET A 1 -44.41 12.79 15.18
CA MET A 1 -43.04 12.84 14.63
C MET A 1 -42.39 11.50 14.90
N PRO A 2 -41.79 10.82 13.91
CA PRO A 2 -41.26 9.46 14.07
C PRO A 2 -39.99 9.38 14.93
N ASP A 3 -39.36 10.52 15.22
CA ASP A 3 -38.04 10.59 15.84
C ASP A 3 -38.03 10.31 17.35
N GLU A 4 -39.20 10.30 18.02
CA GLU A 4 -39.31 10.01 19.46
C GLU A 4 -39.43 8.52 19.80
N LEU A 5 -39.53 7.62 18.81
CA LEU A 5 -39.63 6.17 19.03
C LEU A 5 -38.30 5.41 18.92
N LEU A 6 -37.21 6.08 18.55
CA LEU A 6 -35.86 5.48 18.46
C LEU A 6 -35.16 5.29 19.82
N ASN A 7 -35.81 5.69 20.91
CA ASN A 7 -35.23 5.71 22.26
C ASN A 7 -35.75 4.60 23.21
N ARG A 8 -36.09 3.43 22.66
CA ARG A 8 -36.31 2.22 23.47
C ARG A 8 -35.19 1.22 23.24
N GLU A 9 -34.17 1.35 24.09
CA GLU A 9 -33.12 0.36 24.34
C GLU A 9 -32.43 -0.16 23.07
N MET A 10 -31.42 0.57 22.59
CA MET A 10 -30.35 -0.07 21.82
C MET A 10 -29.69 -1.12 22.71
N SER A 11 -30.20 -2.34 22.69
CA SER A 11 -29.61 -3.45 23.43
C SER A 11 -28.14 -3.60 23.01
N ALA A 12 -27.29 -4.09 23.92
CA ALA A 12 -25.88 -4.36 23.60
C ALA A 12 -25.73 -5.24 22.33
N LYS A 13 -26.72 -6.12 22.06
CA LYS A 13 -26.79 -6.92 20.84
C LYS A 13 -26.93 -6.07 19.57
N HIS A 14 -27.75 -5.02 19.61
CA HIS A 14 -27.94 -4.10 18.49
C HIS A 14 -26.70 -3.23 18.24
N ILE A 15 -26.08 -2.73 19.31
CA ILE A 15 -24.82 -1.97 19.22
C ILE A 15 -23.70 -2.86 18.66
N ASN A 16 -23.54 -4.08 19.17
CA ASN A 16 -22.54 -5.02 18.67
C ASN A 16 -22.78 -5.40 17.21
N ALA A 17 -24.04 -5.53 16.77
CA ALA A 17 -24.37 -5.77 15.37
C ALA A 17 -24.01 -4.57 14.48
N LEU A 18 -24.26 -3.33 14.94
CA LEU A 18 -23.88 -2.11 14.23
C LEU A 18 -22.35 -1.95 14.13
N VAL A 19 -21.62 -2.23 15.22
CA VAL A 19 -20.15 -2.21 15.21
C VAL A 19 -19.59 -3.26 14.26
N LYS A 20 -20.10 -4.50 14.32
CA LYS A 20 -19.67 -5.58 13.42
C LYS A 20 -19.92 -5.23 11.95
N HIS A 21 -21.11 -4.72 11.63
CA HIS A 21 -21.46 -4.29 10.28
C HIS A 21 -20.59 -3.12 9.82
N GLY A 22 -20.33 -2.14 10.69
CA GLY A 22 -19.44 -1.02 10.38
C GLY A 22 -18.01 -1.45 10.08
N LEU A 23 -17.48 -2.44 10.82
CA LEU A 23 -16.16 -3.02 10.56
C LEU A 23 -16.12 -3.75 9.22
N GLU A 24 -17.12 -4.56 8.91
CA GLU A 24 -17.22 -5.31 7.64
C GLU A 24 -17.31 -4.36 6.43
N VAL A 25 -18.15 -3.33 6.51
CA VAL A 25 -18.31 -2.32 5.45
C VAL A 25 -17.05 -1.48 5.29
N PHE A 26 -16.40 -1.11 6.39
CA PHE A 26 -15.14 -0.36 6.35
C PHE A 26 -14.03 -1.20 5.72
N GLU A 27 -13.90 -2.47 6.10
CA GLU A 27 -12.92 -3.39 5.53
C GLU A 27 -13.13 -3.59 4.03
N GLU A 28 -14.37 -3.81 3.59
CA GLU A 28 -14.70 -3.96 2.17
C GLU A 28 -14.44 -2.67 1.38
N THR A 29 -14.79 -1.52 1.95
CA THR A 29 -14.51 -0.21 1.33
C THR A 29 -13.02 0.06 1.24
N LEU A 30 -12.26 -0.24 2.30
CA LEU A 30 -10.81 -0.10 2.33
C LEU A 30 -10.17 -1.03 1.30
N ARG A 31 -10.58 -2.30 1.24
CA ARG A 31 -10.09 -3.29 0.27
C ARG A 31 -10.36 -2.85 -1.15
N ARG A 32 -11.60 -2.46 -1.48
CA ARG A 32 -11.97 -1.96 -2.81
C ARG A 32 -11.17 -0.73 -3.21
N ASN A 33 -10.97 0.19 -2.26
CA ASN A 33 -10.16 1.37 -2.50
C ASN A 33 -8.70 0.98 -2.75
N LEU A 34 -8.11 0.10 -1.94
CA LEU A 34 -6.75 -0.41 -2.14
C LEU A 34 -6.60 -1.14 -3.49
N GLU A 35 -7.56 -1.98 -3.87
CA GLU A 35 -7.59 -2.66 -5.17
C GLU A 35 -7.64 -1.67 -6.33
N ASN A 36 -8.49 -0.64 -6.26
CA ASN A 36 -8.56 0.42 -7.26
C ASN A 36 -7.28 1.27 -7.30
N PHE A 37 -6.69 1.59 -6.14
CA PHE A 37 -5.42 2.33 -6.04
C PHE A 37 -4.23 1.51 -6.58
N MET A 38 -4.25 0.18 -6.45
CA MET A 38 -3.26 -0.71 -7.05
C MET A 38 -3.44 -0.87 -8.57
N GLN A 39 -4.67 -0.75 -9.09
CA GLN A 39 -4.95 -0.84 -10.54
C GLN A 39 -4.46 0.39 -11.32
N ASP A 40 -4.49 1.58 -10.72
CA ASP A 40 -4.04 2.83 -11.34
C ASP A 40 -2.55 3.17 -11.08
N GLY A 41 -1.77 2.21 -10.53
CA GLY A 41 -0.31 2.32 -10.40
C GLY A 41 0.19 3.44 -9.47
N PHE A 42 -0.69 4.15 -8.78
CA PHE A 42 -0.35 5.21 -7.84
C PHE A 42 -0.92 4.90 -6.45
N LEU A 43 -0.02 4.61 -5.53
CA LEU A 43 -0.26 4.70 -4.08
C LEU A 43 0.17 6.10 -3.61
N PRO A 44 -0.74 7.10 -3.50
CA PRO A 44 -0.40 8.44 -3.03
C PRO A 44 -0.07 8.53 -1.53
N PHE A 45 -0.20 7.44 -0.76
CA PHE A 45 -0.03 7.46 0.69
C PHE A 45 0.80 6.28 1.23
N THR A 46 1.99 6.06 0.69
CA THR A 46 3.01 5.30 1.41
C THR A 46 4.12 6.26 1.82
N GLU A 47 4.43 6.31 3.11
CA GLU A 47 5.72 6.86 3.52
C GLU A 47 6.81 6.10 2.75
N PRO A 48 7.89 6.77 2.31
CA PRO A 48 8.99 6.08 1.63
C PRO A 48 9.45 4.91 2.50
N LEU A 49 9.63 3.72 1.91
CA LEU A 49 10.21 2.57 2.63
C LEU A 49 11.56 2.98 3.23
N ARG A 50 11.81 2.61 4.49
CA ARG A 50 13.06 2.94 5.20
C ARG A 50 13.69 1.70 5.82
N GLY A 51 14.97 1.79 6.17
CA GLY A 51 15.68 0.77 6.94
C GLY A 51 15.56 -0.63 6.31
N GLU A 52 15.13 -1.59 7.12
CA GLU A 52 15.04 -3.00 6.71
C GLU A 52 13.96 -3.25 5.65
N GLU A 53 12.87 -2.47 5.63
CA GLU A 53 11.80 -2.62 4.63
C GLU A 53 12.29 -2.21 3.24
N ARG A 54 13.10 -1.15 3.17
CA ARG A 54 13.75 -0.74 1.92
C ARG A 54 14.73 -1.80 1.43
N LYS A 55 15.58 -2.33 2.32
CA LYS A 55 16.52 -3.41 1.99
C LYS A 55 15.81 -4.65 1.47
N ALA A 56 14.75 -5.08 2.15
CA ALA A 56 13.95 -6.23 1.75
C ALA A 56 13.32 -6.02 0.36
N PHE A 57 12.81 -4.82 0.09
CA PHE A 57 12.28 -4.46 -1.22
C PHE A 57 13.34 -4.51 -2.32
N LEU A 58 14.52 -3.91 -2.14
CA LEU A 58 15.59 -3.89 -3.15
C LEU A 58 16.08 -5.30 -3.54
N LEU A 59 16.03 -6.23 -2.58
CA LEU A 59 16.36 -7.64 -2.80
C LEU A 59 15.19 -8.46 -3.38
N SER A 60 13.97 -7.91 -3.39
CA SER A 60 12.79 -8.59 -3.91
C SER A 60 12.81 -8.69 -5.44
N PRO A 61 12.11 -9.68 -6.03
CA PRO A 61 11.94 -9.77 -7.48
C PRO A 61 11.06 -8.67 -8.09
N ALA A 62 10.30 -7.93 -7.27
CA ALA A 62 9.40 -6.87 -7.72
C ALA A 62 10.11 -5.55 -8.02
N ALA A 63 11.23 -5.26 -7.34
CA ALA A 63 11.92 -3.97 -7.45
C ALA A 63 12.41 -3.63 -8.87
N PRO A 64 13.00 -4.56 -9.66
CA PRO A 64 13.41 -4.26 -11.03
C PRO A 64 12.23 -3.91 -11.95
N GLN A 65 11.09 -4.56 -11.76
CA GLN A 65 9.89 -4.31 -12.56
C GLN A 65 9.36 -2.90 -12.30
N GLN A 66 9.30 -2.49 -11.03
CA GLN A 66 8.89 -1.14 -10.65
C GLN A 66 9.84 -0.06 -11.21
N ALA A 67 11.16 -0.30 -11.16
CA ALA A 67 12.14 0.61 -11.74
C ALA A 67 11.94 0.78 -13.26
N VAL A 68 11.70 -0.32 -13.99
CA VAL A 68 11.42 -0.29 -15.43
C VAL A 68 10.12 0.46 -15.75
N GLU A 69 9.06 0.23 -14.99
CA GLU A 69 7.79 0.95 -15.15
C GLU A 69 7.97 2.45 -14.96
N MET A 70 8.69 2.87 -13.91
CA MET A 70 9.03 4.27 -13.66
C MET A 70 9.88 4.88 -14.78
N MET A 71 10.88 4.16 -15.30
CA MET A 71 11.69 4.58 -16.45
C MET A 71 10.89 4.70 -17.75
N SER A 72 9.80 3.94 -17.89
CA SER A 72 8.90 3.99 -19.05
C SER A 72 7.81 5.07 -18.95
N SER A 73 7.70 5.75 -17.80
CA SER A 73 6.70 6.79 -17.57
C SER A 73 6.86 7.96 -18.53
N GLN A 74 5.73 8.59 -18.89
CA GLN A 74 5.74 9.84 -19.65
C GLN A 74 6.23 11.03 -18.80
N GLU A 75 6.19 10.90 -17.47
CA GLU A 75 6.67 11.93 -16.54
C GLU A 75 8.19 11.87 -16.36
N THR A 76 8.87 12.99 -16.66
CA THR A 76 10.33 13.09 -16.55
C THR A 76 10.85 12.82 -15.13
N ALA A 77 10.11 13.25 -14.11
CA ALA A 77 10.47 13.02 -12.70
C ALA A 77 10.44 11.53 -12.34
N ALA A 78 9.37 10.82 -12.73
CA ALA A 78 9.26 9.38 -12.53
C ALA A 78 10.37 8.61 -13.26
N ARG A 79 10.75 9.04 -14.47
CA ARG A 79 11.87 8.43 -15.19
C ARG A 79 13.20 8.56 -14.46
N GLY A 80 13.51 9.75 -13.95
CA GLY A 80 14.72 9.98 -13.16
C GLY A 80 14.77 9.09 -11.92
N GLN A 81 13.66 9.03 -11.17
CA GLN A 81 13.53 8.17 -10.00
C GLN A 81 13.64 6.67 -10.33
N GLY A 82 13.18 6.25 -11.51
CA GLY A 82 13.34 4.86 -11.96
C GLY A 82 14.80 4.48 -12.21
N VAL A 83 15.62 5.40 -12.73
CA VAL A 83 17.07 5.19 -12.92
C VAL A 83 17.76 5.06 -11.57
N GLU A 84 17.52 6.00 -10.65
CA GLU A 84 18.08 5.98 -9.28
C GLU A 84 17.69 4.68 -8.54
N LEU A 85 16.44 4.26 -8.67
CA LEU A 85 15.97 3.00 -8.07
C LEU A 85 16.69 1.78 -8.66
N MET A 86 16.95 1.74 -9.97
CA MET A 86 17.67 0.63 -10.59
C MET A 86 19.13 0.55 -10.10
N GLU A 87 19.79 1.69 -9.93
CA GLU A 87 21.15 1.76 -9.37
C GLU A 87 21.17 1.20 -7.94
N GLU A 88 20.23 1.64 -7.09
CA GLU A 88 20.11 1.18 -5.71
C GLU A 88 19.87 -0.35 -5.60
N ILE A 89 19.07 -0.91 -6.52
CA ILE A 89 18.82 -2.37 -6.60
C ILE A 89 20.12 -3.13 -6.91
N LEU A 90 20.90 -2.64 -7.89
CA LEU A 90 22.15 -3.28 -8.30
C LEU A 90 23.17 -3.27 -7.15
N GLU A 91 23.33 -2.13 -6.47
CA GLU A 91 24.22 -1.98 -5.32
C GLU A 91 23.84 -2.90 -4.16
N ALA A 92 22.55 -2.96 -3.81
CA ALA A 92 22.05 -3.80 -2.73
C ALA A 92 22.31 -5.30 -3.00
N ARG A 93 22.10 -5.75 -4.24
CA ARG A 93 22.31 -7.15 -4.63
C ARG A 93 23.78 -7.54 -4.70
N GLN A 94 24.64 -6.64 -5.16
CA GLN A 94 26.09 -6.85 -5.16
C GLN A 94 26.63 -6.96 -3.73
N SER A 95 26.20 -6.05 -2.85
CA SER A 95 26.60 -6.04 -1.43
C SER A 95 26.15 -7.32 -0.71
N ASN A 96 24.93 -7.79 -0.99
CA ASN A 96 24.43 -9.04 -0.42
C ASN A 96 25.13 -10.29 -0.97
N GLY A 97 25.48 -10.30 -2.27
CA GLY A 97 26.25 -11.38 -2.89
C GLY A 97 27.68 -11.50 -2.37
N GLN A 98 28.32 -10.37 -2.04
CA GLN A 98 29.65 -10.34 -1.41
C GLN A 98 29.62 -10.77 0.07
N GLN A 99 28.51 -10.58 0.78
CA GLN A 99 28.34 -11.04 2.17
C GLN A 99 28.04 -12.54 2.29
N ALA A 100 27.51 -13.16 1.22
CA ALA A 100 27.19 -14.59 1.18
C ALA A 100 28.34 -15.48 0.68
N SER A 101 29.49 -14.88 0.33
CA SER A 101 30.71 -15.55 -0.15
C SER A 101 31.77 -15.60 0.96
#